data_AF-A0A654LY66-F1
#
_entry.id   AF-A0A654LY66-F1
#
_cell.length_a   1.000
_cell.length_b   1.000
_cell.length_c   1.000
_cell.angle_alpha   90.00
_cell.angle_beta   90.00
_cell.angle_gamma   90.00
#
_symmetry.space_group_name_H-M   'P 1'
#
loop_
_entity.id
_entity.type
_entity.pdbx_description
1 polymer ?
#
loop_
_entity_poly.entity_id
_entity_poly.type
_entity_poly.pdbx_seq_one_letter_code
_entity_poly.pdbx_strand_id
1 'polypeptide(L)'
;MSILGNVGGINDDLKRTAVAIMRKLNSERIVKTPWVSTQSLQVSTRAVHTYFNQAILILQNNRLIEMNDQNEFQITHRGIADLEIMERQ
;
A
#
# COMPACT_ATOMS: atom_id res chain seq x y z
N MET A 1 1.00 -10.21 -14.65
CA MET A 1 -0.34 -10.16 -14.03
C MET A 1 -0.20 -9.46 -12.69
N SER A 2 -0.95 -8.39 -12.47
CA SER A 2 -0.89 -7.63 -11.20
C SER A 2 -1.74 -8.34 -10.14
N ILE A 3 -1.24 -8.44 -8.91
CA ILE A 3 -1.87 -9.22 -7.83
C ILE A 3 -3.25 -8.65 -7.45
N LEU A 4 -3.43 -7.33 -7.60
CA LEU A 4 -4.71 -6.65 -7.40
C LEU A 4 -5.67 -6.75 -8.60
N GLY A 5 -5.27 -7.43 -9.68
CA GLY A 5 -6.08 -7.62 -10.89
C GLY A 5 -6.82 -8.96 -10.96
N ASN A 6 -6.44 -9.97 -10.17
CA ASN A 6 -6.90 -11.35 -10.34
C ASN A 6 -7.77 -11.90 -9.20
N VAL A 7 -8.13 -11.06 -8.22
CA VAL A 7 -9.01 -11.46 -7.12
C VAL A 7 -10.43 -10.99 -7.44
N GLY A 8 -11.22 -11.83 -8.11
CA GLY A 8 -12.65 -11.62 -8.30
C GLY A 8 -13.33 -11.46 -6.94
N GLY A 9 -13.57 -10.21 -6.52
CA GLY A 9 -14.15 -9.88 -5.22
C GLY A 9 -13.49 -8.73 -4.44
N ILE A 10 -12.32 -8.21 -4.87
CA ILE A 10 -11.78 -6.97 -4.28
C ILE A 10 -12.62 -5.79 -4.80
N ASN A 11 -13.32 -5.10 -3.89
CA ASN A 11 -14.00 -3.84 -4.19
C ASN A 11 -13.00 -2.86 -4.82
N ASP A 12 -13.39 -2.14 -5.88
CA ASP A 12 -12.58 -1.10 -6.50
C ASP A 12 -12.06 -0.08 -5.49
N ASP A 13 -12.83 0.20 -4.44
CA ASP A 13 -12.42 1.08 -3.33
C ASP A 13 -11.24 0.52 -2.52
N LEU A 14 -11.22 -0.80 -2.30
CA LEU A 14 -10.15 -1.50 -1.59
C LEU A 14 -8.87 -1.48 -2.44
N LYS A 15 -8.99 -1.71 -3.75
CA LYS A 15 -7.85 -1.61 -4.68
C LYS A 15 -7.29 -0.20 -4.73
N ARG A 16 -8.15 0.82 -4.84
CA ARG A 16 -7.75 2.24 -4.80
C ARG A 16 -7.03 2.58 -3.50
N THR A 17 -7.54 2.08 -2.37
CA THR A 17 -6.91 2.27 -1.05
C THR A 17 -5.53 1.64 -0.99
N ALA A 18 -5.38 0.39 -1.45
CA ALA A 18 -4.10 -0.31 -1.48
C ALA A 18 -3.06 0.41 -2.36
N VAL A 19 -3.46 0.87 -3.54
CA VAL A 19 -2.59 1.65 -4.44
C VAL A 19 -2.20 2.98 -3.80
N ALA A 20 -3.14 3.69 -3.15
CA ALA A 20 -2.85 4.94 -2.46
C ALA A 20 -1.83 4.77 -1.33
N ILE A 21 -1.95 3.70 -0.53
CA ILE A 21 -0.97 3.34 0.51
C ILE A 21 0.41 3.11 -0.11
N MET A 22 0.50 2.27 -1.15
CA MET A 22 1.78 1.99 -1.82
C MET A 22 2.41 3.24 -2.42
N ARG A 23 1.62 4.11 -3.07
CA ARG A 23 2.10 5.39 -3.60
C ARG A 23 2.67 6.30 -2.52
N LYS A 24 1.98 6.39 -1.38
CA LYS A 24 2.45 7.20 -0.25
C LYS A 24 3.78 6.67 0.28
N LEU A 25 3.88 5.37 0.52
CA LEU A 25 5.13 4.73 0.97
C LEU A 25 6.27 4.89 -0.03
N ASN A 26 5.99 4.76 -1.33
CA ASN A 26 6.98 4.96 -2.38
C ASN A 26 7.49 6.41 -2.43
N SER A 27 6.60 7.39 -2.23
CA SER A 27 6.95 8.80 -2.16
C SER A 27 7.84 9.12 -0.95
N GLU A 28 7.48 8.62 0.24
CA GLU A 28 8.26 8.82 1.47
C GLU A 28 9.65 8.16 1.38
N ARG A 29 9.77 6.99 0.75
CA ARG A 29 11.06 6.37 0.43
C ARG A 29 11.98 7.31 -0.36
N ILE A 30 11.44 8.00 -1.37
CA ILE A 30 12.20 8.95 -2.21
C ILE A 30 12.70 10.13 -1.38
N VAL A 31 11.91 10.57 -0.39
CA VAL A 31 12.23 11.68 0.52
C VAL A 31 13.11 11.25 1.71
N LYS A 32 13.61 10.00 1.71
CA LYS A 32 14.48 9.39 2.75
C LYS A 32 13.78 9.11 4.09
N THR A 33 12.46 8.98 4.09
CA THR A 33 11.65 8.52 5.23
C THR A 33 11.10 7.12 4.91
N PRO A 34 11.89 6.05 5.06
CA PRO A 34 11.48 4.72 4.62
C PRO A 34 10.30 4.16 5.42
N TRP A 35 10.20 4.53 6.69
CA TRP A 35 9.14 4.12 7.61
C TRP A 35 8.10 5.24 7.77
N VAL A 36 6.83 4.90 7.59
CA VAL A 36 5.71 5.82 7.63
C VAL A 36 4.72 5.36 8.67
N SER A 37 4.40 6.24 9.62
CA SER A 37 3.43 5.92 10.67
C SER A 37 2.05 5.58 10.08
N THR A 38 1.33 4.69 10.78
CA THR A 38 -0.06 4.36 10.47
C THR A 38 -0.94 5.61 10.33
N GLN A 39 -0.75 6.59 11.23
CA GLN A 39 -1.52 7.84 11.24
C GLN A 39 -1.27 8.68 9.98
N SER A 40 -0.01 8.81 9.56
CA SER A 40 0.36 9.54 8.35
C SER A 40 -0.24 8.90 7.08
N LEU A 41 -0.31 7.57 7.04
CA LEU A 41 -0.93 6.82 5.94
C LEU A 41 -2.45 7.01 5.90
N GLN A 42 -3.13 6.95 7.04
CA GLN A 42 -4.57 7.17 7.13
C GLN A 42 -4.96 8.58 6.65
N VAL A 43 -4.22 9.60 7.07
CA VAL A 43 -4.46 11.00 6.64
C VAL A 43 -4.23 11.17 5.14
N SER A 44 -3.12 10.62 4.62
CA SER A 44 -2.69 10.87 3.24
C SER A 44 -3.54 10.15 2.20
N THR A 45 -4.09 8.98 2.55
CA THR A 45 -4.84 8.15 1.61
C THR A 45 -6.27 8.61 1.43
N ARG A 46 -6.79 9.51 2.29
CA ARG A 46 -8.21 9.92 2.38
C ARG A 46 -9.17 8.72 2.34
N ALA A 47 -8.66 7.53 2.60
CA ALA A 47 -9.39 6.30 2.43
C ALA A 47 -10.42 6.26 3.54
N VAL A 48 -11.67 6.04 3.17
CA VAL A 48 -12.72 5.74 4.14
C VAL A 48 -12.17 4.58 4.97
N HIS A 49 -12.02 4.80 6.29
CA HIS A 49 -11.35 3.90 7.23
C HIS A 49 -11.76 2.41 7.06
N THR A 50 -12.96 2.18 6.55
CA THR A 50 -13.54 0.89 6.17
C THR A 50 -12.58 -0.07 5.46
N TYR A 51 -11.78 0.40 4.48
CA TYR A 51 -10.92 -0.49 3.68
C TYR A 51 -9.44 -0.43 4.02
N PHE A 52 -9.02 0.49 4.91
CA PHE A 52 -7.61 0.69 5.24
C PHE A 52 -6.97 -0.58 5.83
N ASN A 53 -7.60 -1.16 6.85
CA ASN A 53 -7.07 -2.36 7.51
C ASN A 53 -7.02 -3.57 6.56
N GLN A 54 -8.04 -3.73 5.71
CA GLN A 54 -8.06 -4.78 4.70
C GLN A 54 -6.97 -4.58 3.65
N ALA A 55 -6.74 -3.34 3.21
CA ALA A 55 -5.68 -3.02 2.27
C ALA A 55 -4.30 -3.33 2.85
N ILE A 56 -4.04 -2.90 4.10
CA ILE A 56 -2.79 -3.20 4.81
C ILE A 56 -2.57 -4.72 4.89
N LEU A 57 -3.58 -5.49 5.31
CA LEU A 57 -3.49 -6.95 5.40
C LEU A 57 -3.17 -7.58 4.04
N ILE A 58 -3.84 -7.17 2.96
CA ILE A 58 -3.57 -7.69 1.62
C ILE A 58 -2.14 -7.35 1.18
N LEU A 59 -1.70 -6.11 1.37
CA LEU A 59 -0.36 -5.66 1.00
C LEU A 59 0.73 -6.40 1.80
N GLN A 60 0.52 -6.64 3.10
CA GLN A 60 1.42 -7.41 3.95
C GLN A 60 1.46 -8.90 3.57
N ASN A 61 0.29 -9.52 3.37
CA ASN A 61 0.19 -10.93 2.97
C ASN A 61 0.89 -11.19 1.63
N ASN A 62 0.88 -10.20 0.73
CA ASN A 62 1.58 -10.27 -0.55
C ASN A 62 3.04 -9.80 -0.50
N ARG A 63 3.55 -9.43 0.69
CA ARG A 63 4.91 -8.92 0.91
C ARG A 63 5.23 -7.68 0.07
N LEU A 64 4.22 -6.83 -0.18
CA LEU A 64 4.37 -5.56 -0.89
C LEU A 64 4.75 -4.43 0.07
N ILE A 65 4.35 -4.54 1.33
CA ILE A 65 4.75 -3.66 2.42
C ILE A 65 5.23 -4.49 3.61
N GLU A 66 6.02 -3.86 4.48
CA GLU A 66 6.48 -4.39 5.75
C GLU A 66 6.08 -3.46 6.88
N MET A 67 5.94 -4.00 8.09
CA MET A 67 5.64 -3.23 9.30
C MET A 67 6.72 -3.51 10.35
N ASN A 68 7.20 -2.47 11.03
CA ASN A 68 8.15 -2.61 12.13
C ASN A 68 7.45 -2.72 13.49
N ASP A 69 8.24 -2.89 14.55
CA ASP A 69 7.76 -2.98 15.94
C ASP A 69 7.07 -1.69 16.44
N GLN A 70 7.17 -0.59 15.70
CA GLN A 70 6.59 0.72 16.02
C GLN A 70 5.28 1.00 15.27
N ASN A 71 4.70 0.00 14.58
CA ASN A 71 3.52 0.15 13.72
C ASN A 71 3.72 1.19 12.60
N GLU A 72 4.94 1.26 12.07
CA GLU A 72 5.28 2.02 10.88
C GLU A 72 5.45 1.09 9.71
N PHE A 73 5.14 1.58 8.52
CA PHE A 73 5.16 0.79 7.30
C PHE A 73 6.21 1.29 6.32
N GLN A 74 6.82 0.36 5.59
CA GLN A 74 7.65 0.66 4.44
C GLN A 74 7.20 -0.15 3.23
N ILE A 75 7.41 0.38 2.02
CA ILE A 75 7.20 -0.39 0.79
C ILE A 75 8.41 -1.29 0.51
N THR A 76 8.17 -2.54 0.14
CA THR A 76 9.26 -3.47 -0.21
C THR A 76 9.72 -3.24 -1.66
N HIS A 77 10.90 -3.77 -2.02
CA HIS A 77 11.36 -3.82 -3.42
C HIS A 77 10.33 -4.47 -4.35
N ARG A 78 9.63 -5.51 -3.87
CA ARG A 78 8.55 -6.15 -4.61
C ARG A 78 7.34 -5.23 -4.76
N GLY A 79 6.95 -4.54 -3.69
CA GLY A 79 5.86 -3.55 -3.73
C GLY A 79 6.11 -2.43 -4.73
N ILE A 80 7.35 -1.96 -4.82
CA ILE A 80 7.77 -0.94 -5.79
C ILE A 80 7.60 -1.45 -7.22
N ALA A 81 8.13 -2.64 -7.52
CA ALA A 81 8.01 -3.24 -8.85
C ALA A 81 6.53 -3.50 -9.23
N ASP A 82 5.71 -3.95 -8.28
CA ASP A 82 4.28 -4.19 -8.52
C ASP A 82 3.52 -2.88 -8.75
N LEU A 83 3.85 -1.82 -8.00
CA LEU A 83 3.31 -0.47 -8.20
C LEU A 83 3.65 0.08 -9.60
N GLU A 84 4.90 -0.04 -10.04
CA GLU A 84 5.31 0.39 -11.39
C GLU A 84 4.55 -0.36 -12.50
N ILE A 85 4.28 -1.66 -12.31
CA ILE A 85 3.46 -2.44 -13.25
C ILE A 85 2.02 -1.92 -13.28
N MET A 86 1.46 -1.56 -12.12
CA MET A 86 0.10 -1.01 -12.03
C MET A 86 -0.04 0.37 -12.66
N GLU A 87 1.00 1.22 -12.59
CA GLU A 87 0.96 2.59 -13.13
C GLU A 87 1.16 2.65 -14.66
N ARG A 88 1.64 1.56 -15.27
CA ARG A 88 1.84 1.45 -16.73
C ARG A 88 0.63 0.85 -17.46
N GLN A 89 -0.41 0.43 -16.73
CA GLN A 89 -1.66 -0.13 -17.27
C GLN A 89 -2.78 0.92 -17.25
#